data_AF-A0A2S5GIW0-F1
#
_entry.id   AF-A0A2S5GIW0-F1
#
_cell.length_a   1.000
_cell.length_b   1.000
_cell.length_c   1.000
_cell.angle_alpha   90.00
_cell.angle_beta   90.00
_cell.angle_gamma   90.00
#
_symmetry.space_group_name_H-M   'P 1'
#
loop_
_entity.id
_entity.type
_entity.pdbx_description
1 polymer ?
#
loop_
_entity_poly.entity_id
_entity_poly.type
_entity_poly.pdbx_seq_one_letter_code
_entity_poly.pdbx_strand_id
1 'polypeptide(L)'
;MHWLDKLGERATRSVAHATSRRSVLNRIGKLLVGTAFLVPVLPVARSAPAAAKKPQTDATACDYWRYCAVDGFLCSCCGGSMTSCPPGTSPSAVSWVGTCHNPLDGKDYLISYNDCCGKTACGKCMCAAAERERPGYQMFLHNDVNWCMSNESSIFHCTTSVIVGMAKPQPKAPAKP
;
A
#
# COMPACT_ATOMS: atom_id res chain seq x y z
N MET A 1 -62.48 -1.70 -25.76
CA MET A 1 -61.07 -1.25 -25.94
C MET A 1 -60.82 0.23 -25.63
N HIS A 2 -61.81 1.14 -25.71
CA HIS A 2 -61.60 2.59 -25.45
C HIS A 2 -61.19 3.02 -24.03
N TRP A 3 -61.27 2.16 -23.00
CA TRP A 3 -60.87 2.57 -21.65
C TRP A 3 -59.35 2.66 -21.53
N LEU A 4 -58.62 1.74 -22.16
CA LEU A 4 -57.17 1.65 -22.06
C LEU A 4 -56.53 2.88 -22.70
N ASP A 5 -57.07 3.33 -23.83
CA ASP A 5 -56.64 4.58 -24.48
C ASP A 5 -56.89 5.80 -23.60
N LYS A 6 -58.06 5.90 -22.95
CA LYS A 6 -58.37 7.01 -22.02
C LYS A 6 -57.49 7.00 -20.78
N LEU A 7 -57.12 5.81 -20.29
CA LEU A 7 -56.20 5.65 -19.15
C LEU A 7 -54.78 6.05 -19.53
N GLY A 8 -54.33 5.62 -20.72
CA GLY A 8 -53.05 6.01 -21.30
C GLY A 8 -52.96 7.52 -21.53
N GLU A 9 -54.02 8.14 -22.07
CA GLU A 9 -54.09 9.59 -22.33
C GLU A 9 -54.05 10.40 -21.03
N ARG A 10 -54.80 9.98 -20.00
CA ARG A 10 -54.77 10.63 -18.68
C ARG A 10 -53.39 10.48 -18.01
N ALA A 11 -52.77 9.32 -18.12
CA ALA A 11 -51.43 9.08 -17.58
C ALA A 11 -50.39 9.95 -18.29
N THR A 12 -50.41 10.01 -19.61
CA THR A 12 -49.46 10.83 -20.40
C THR A 12 -49.67 12.32 -20.17
N ARG A 13 -50.92 12.81 -20.10
CA ARG A 13 -51.20 14.21 -19.73
C ARG A 13 -50.75 14.51 -18.29
N SER A 14 -51.00 13.62 -17.33
CA SER A 14 -50.56 13.80 -15.95
C SER A 14 -49.04 13.86 -15.83
N VAL A 15 -48.31 13.02 -16.58
CA VAL A 15 -46.85 13.06 -16.65
C VAL A 15 -46.39 14.38 -17.28
N ALA A 16 -46.97 14.78 -18.42
CA ALA A 16 -46.61 16.04 -19.08
C ALA A 16 -46.83 17.28 -18.20
N HIS A 17 -47.89 17.29 -17.37
CA HIS A 17 -48.18 18.38 -16.44
C HIS A 17 -47.36 18.34 -15.13
N ALA A 18 -46.96 17.14 -14.67
CA ALA A 18 -46.26 16.98 -13.39
C ALA A 18 -44.74 16.83 -13.51
N THR A 19 -44.20 16.51 -14.69
CA THR A 19 -42.75 16.30 -14.90
C THR A 19 -42.09 17.52 -15.52
N SER A 20 -41.59 18.42 -14.68
CA SER A 20 -40.61 19.42 -15.12
C SER A 20 -39.22 18.79 -15.20
N ARG A 21 -38.46 19.08 -16.26
CA ARG A 21 -37.06 18.64 -16.45
C ARG A 21 -36.18 18.91 -15.21
N ARG A 22 -36.47 20.00 -14.48
CA ARG A 22 -35.78 20.38 -13.24
C ARG A 22 -36.09 19.43 -12.07
N SER A 23 -37.30 18.89 -12.00
CA SER A 23 -37.68 17.94 -10.93
C SER A 23 -37.07 16.55 -11.14
N VAL A 24 -36.85 16.13 -12.38
CA VAL A 24 -36.21 14.85 -12.70
C VAL A 24 -34.73 14.89 -12.32
N LEU A 25 -34.02 15.94 -12.74
CA LEU A 25 -32.61 16.15 -12.38
C LEU A 25 -32.40 16.23 -10.87
N ASN A 26 -33.29 16.93 -10.16
CA ASN A 26 -33.20 17.05 -8.70
C ASN A 26 -33.43 15.71 -7.97
N ARG A 27 -34.26 14.81 -8.53
CA ARG A 27 -34.47 13.46 -7.96
C ARG A 27 -33.27 12.54 -8.24
N ILE A 28 -32.71 12.60 -9.44
CA ILE A 28 -31.51 11.81 -9.81
C ILE A 28 -30.30 12.27 -8.98
N GLY A 29 -30.09 13.58 -8.83
CA GLY A 29 -29.00 14.13 -8.01
C GLY A 29 -29.08 13.69 -6.53
N LYS A 30 -30.29 13.69 -5.94
CA LYS A 30 -30.49 13.21 -4.57
C LYS A 30 -30.17 11.72 -4.39
N LEU A 31 -30.46 10.89 -5.40
CA LEU A 31 -30.14 9.46 -5.37
C LEU A 31 -28.62 9.23 -5.35
N LEU A 32 -27.88 9.92 -6.23
CA LEU A 32 -26.43 9.76 -6.37
C LEU A 32 -25.66 10.23 -5.12
N VAL A 33 -26.05 11.37 -4.55
CA VAL A 33 -25.41 11.87 -3.31
C VAL A 33 -25.72 10.95 -2.13
N GLY A 34 -26.95 10.43 -2.03
CA GLY A 34 -27.35 9.51 -0.97
C GLY A 34 -26.54 8.21 -0.96
N THR A 35 -26.15 7.68 -2.13
CA THR A 35 -25.34 6.45 -2.22
C THR A 35 -23.86 6.66 -1.89
N ALA A 36 -23.32 7.86 -2.15
CA ALA A 36 -21.91 8.15 -1.92
C ALA A 36 -21.54 8.20 -0.43
N PHE A 37 -22.49 8.56 0.45
CA PHE A 37 -22.26 8.61 1.90
C PHE A 37 -22.41 7.27 2.63
N LEU A 38 -22.94 6.23 1.96
CA LEU A 38 -23.10 4.89 2.56
C LEU A 38 -21.88 3.98 2.31
N VAL A 39 -20.94 4.42 1.48
CA VAL A 39 -19.70 3.68 1.21
C VAL A 39 -18.63 4.20 2.15
N PRO A 40 -18.16 3.42 3.14
CA PRO A 40 -17.02 3.82 3.95
C PRO A 40 -15.79 3.91 3.06
N VAL A 41 -15.34 5.14 2.78
CA VAL A 41 -14.21 5.48 1.89
C VAL A 41 -12.86 5.29 2.59
N LEU A 42 -12.83 4.70 3.78
CA LEU A 42 -11.61 4.50 4.56
C LEU A 42 -11.14 3.04 4.44
N PRO A 43 -9.99 2.77 3.81
CA PRO A 43 -9.37 1.47 3.86
C PRO A 43 -8.73 1.29 5.24
N VAL A 44 -9.49 0.79 6.21
CA VAL A 44 -8.88 0.24 7.43
C VAL A 44 -8.54 -1.23 7.13
N ALA A 45 -7.43 -1.43 6.42
CA ALA A 45 -6.85 -2.76 6.28
C ALA A 45 -6.29 -3.18 7.65
N ARG A 46 -7.07 -3.92 8.44
CA ARG A 46 -6.51 -4.68 9.56
C ARG A 46 -5.81 -5.90 8.97
N SER A 47 -4.48 -5.88 8.92
CA SER A 47 -3.70 -7.07 8.61
C SER A 47 -4.03 -8.16 9.64
N ALA A 48 -4.60 -9.27 9.17
CA ALA A 48 -4.85 -10.44 10.02
C ALA A 48 -3.51 -11.05 10.46
N PRO A 49 -3.39 -11.55 11.70
CA PRO A 49 -2.16 -12.20 12.15
C PRO A 49 -1.93 -13.47 11.32
N ALA A 50 -0.81 -13.50 10.59
CA ALA A 50 -0.39 -14.70 9.87
C ALA A 50 0.01 -15.79 10.88
N ALA A 51 -0.40 -17.03 10.62
CA ALA A 51 0.04 -18.19 11.41
C ALA A 51 1.57 -18.27 11.43
N ALA A 52 2.14 -18.74 12.55
CA ALA A 52 3.59 -18.87 12.74
C ALA A 52 4.19 -19.83 11.71
N LYS A 53 4.67 -19.28 10.59
CA LYS A 53 5.49 -20.00 9.63
C LYS A 53 6.87 -20.24 10.25
N LYS A 54 7.49 -21.37 9.92
CA LYS A 54 8.89 -21.61 10.30
C LYS A 54 9.74 -20.42 9.81
N PRO A 55 10.74 -19.97 10.60
CA PRO A 55 11.61 -18.88 10.19
C PRO A 55 12.19 -19.16 8.81
N GLN A 56 11.89 -18.29 7.85
CA GLN A 56 12.54 -18.33 6.56
C GLN A 56 14.01 -17.95 6.74
N THR A 57 14.92 -18.77 6.23
CA THR A 57 16.37 -18.53 6.29
C THR A 57 16.97 -18.15 4.93
N ASP A 58 16.22 -18.35 3.85
CA ASP A 58 16.63 -17.95 2.51
C ASP A 58 16.51 -16.43 2.33
N ALA A 59 17.63 -15.75 2.13
CA ALA A 59 17.70 -14.31 1.91
C ALA A 59 17.20 -13.86 0.51
N THR A 60 16.74 -14.80 -0.33
CA THR A 60 16.11 -14.50 -1.63
C THR A 60 14.59 -14.66 -1.62
N ALA A 61 14.03 -15.18 -0.53
CA ALA A 61 12.60 -15.35 -0.35
C ALA A 61 11.96 -14.10 0.27
N CYS A 62 10.84 -13.64 -0.29
CA CYS A 62 10.14 -12.44 0.20
C CYS A 62 9.60 -12.55 1.63
N ASP A 63 9.40 -13.77 2.14
CA ASP A 63 8.95 -14.01 3.52
C ASP A 63 10.10 -14.08 4.53
N TYR A 64 11.33 -13.77 4.11
CA TYR A 64 12.43 -13.51 5.03
C TYR A 64 12.14 -12.28 5.91
N TRP A 65 12.38 -12.40 7.21
CA TRP A 65 11.85 -11.48 8.21
C TRP A 65 12.29 -10.01 8.04
N ARG A 66 13.49 -9.75 7.49
CA ARG A 66 13.94 -8.37 7.24
C ARG A 66 13.20 -7.68 6.09
N TYR A 67 12.46 -8.41 5.28
CA TYR A 67 11.74 -7.89 4.12
C TYR A 67 10.30 -7.49 4.44
N CYS A 68 9.97 -7.30 5.73
CA CYS A 68 8.60 -7.03 6.18
C CYS A 68 7.95 -5.78 5.56
N ALA A 69 8.75 -4.80 5.13
CA ALA A 69 8.29 -3.60 4.45
C ALA A 69 9.11 -3.27 3.18
N VAL A 70 9.72 -4.27 2.55
CA VAL A 70 10.42 -4.07 1.26
C VAL A 70 9.40 -3.86 0.14
N ASP A 71 9.69 -2.94 -0.77
CA ASP A 71 9.00 -2.80 -2.05
C ASP A 71 10.04 -2.71 -3.17
N GLY A 72 9.95 -3.62 -4.14
CA GLY A 72 10.88 -3.70 -5.26
C GLY A 72 11.66 -5.02 -5.34
N PHE A 73 12.89 -4.98 -5.88
CA PHE A 73 13.71 -6.16 -6.14
C PHE A 73 14.74 -6.38 -5.04
N LEU A 74 14.91 -7.60 -4.53
CA LEU A 74 15.94 -7.89 -3.52
C LEU A 74 17.36 -7.82 -4.13
N CYS A 75 18.25 -6.99 -3.59
CA CYS A 75 19.63 -6.89 -4.09
C CYS A 75 20.44 -8.19 -3.96
N SER A 76 20.06 -9.10 -3.06
CA SER A 76 20.62 -10.46 -2.95
C SER A 76 20.47 -11.29 -4.23
N CYS A 77 19.47 -10.98 -5.07
CA CYS A 77 19.24 -11.65 -6.36
C CYS A 77 19.94 -10.95 -7.54
N CYS A 78 20.59 -9.82 -7.30
CA CYS A 78 21.08 -8.90 -8.33
C CYS A 78 22.61 -8.76 -8.34
N GLY A 79 23.33 -9.67 -7.67
CA GLY A 79 24.79 -9.61 -7.53
C GLY A 79 25.28 -8.71 -6.39
N GLY A 80 24.36 -8.21 -5.56
CA GLY A 80 24.64 -7.61 -4.27
C GLY A 80 24.44 -8.63 -3.14
N SER A 81 24.26 -8.13 -1.94
CA SER A 81 23.80 -8.90 -0.79
C SER A 81 22.60 -8.22 -0.15
N MET A 82 22.08 -8.80 0.92
CA MET A 82 21.05 -8.15 1.72
C MET A 82 21.49 -6.80 2.29
N THR A 83 22.79 -6.54 2.43
CA THR A 83 23.32 -5.29 3.03
C THR A 83 24.36 -4.60 2.16
N SER A 84 24.50 -4.97 0.89
CA SER A 84 25.46 -4.34 -0.02
C SER A 84 24.92 -4.26 -1.43
N CYS A 85 25.11 -3.10 -2.07
CA CYS A 85 24.66 -2.88 -3.43
C CYS A 85 25.44 -3.73 -4.46
N PRO A 86 24.79 -4.13 -5.57
CA PRO A 86 25.48 -4.74 -6.70
C PRO A 86 26.57 -3.83 -7.31
N PRO A 87 27.63 -4.39 -7.90
CA PRO A 87 28.66 -3.59 -8.57
C PRO A 87 28.10 -2.65 -9.64
N GLY A 88 28.58 -1.40 -9.64
CA GLY A 88 28.15 -0.35 -10.57
C GLY A 88 26.78 0.25 -10.27
N THR A 89 26.26 0.05 -9.05
CA THR A 89 25.15 0.83 -8.50
C THR A 89 25.65 1.61 -7.28
N SER A 90 24.95 2.69 -6.91
CA SER A 90 25.25 3.47 -5.71
C SER A 90 24.12 3.34 -4.67
N PRO A 91 24.43 3.17 -3.39
CA PRO A 91 23.39 3.14 -2.36
C PRO A 91 22.68 4.49 -2.28
N SER A 92 21.39 4.47 -1.97
CA SER A 92 20.58 5.66 -1.80
C SER A 92 21.05 6.49 -0.59
N ALA A 93 21.11 7.81 -0.75
CA ALA A 93 21.48 8.73 0.34
C ALA A 93 20.40 8.80 1.44
N VAL A 94 19.16 8.44 1.09
CA VAL A 94 17.99 8.41 1.97
C VAL A 94 17.26 7.07 1.84
N SER A 95 16.52 6.67 2.87
CA SER A 95 15.80 5.40 2.94
C SER A 95 14.51 5.54 3.73
N TRP A 96 13.59 4.61 3.53
CA TRP A 96 12.54 4.33 4.51
C TRP A 96 13.00 3.29 5.52
N VAL A 97 12.27 3.21 6.63
CA VAL A 97 12.55 2.28 7.70
C VAL A 97 11.32 1.41 7.97
N GLY A 98 11.54 0.10 8.08
CA GLY A 98 10.57 -0.84 8.64
C GLY A 98 10.93 -1.22 10.06
N THR A 99 9.92 -1.52 10.88
CA THR A 99 10.12 -2.28 12.12
C THR A 99 9.71 -3.71 11.83
N CYS A 100 10.65 -4.65 11.83
CA CYS A 100 10.40 -6.05 11.49
C CYS A 100 10.63 -6.97 12.68
N HIS A 101 9.75 -7.95 12.84
CA HIS A 101 9.86 -8.96 13.90
C HIS A 101 10.81 -10.09 13.47
N ASN A 102 11.84 -10.37 14.26
CA ASN A 102 12.73 -11.50 14.04
C ASN A 102 12.21 -12.73 14.81
N PRO A 103 11.70 -13.77 14.12
CA PRO A 103 11.15 -14.96 14.78
C PRO A 103 12.21 -15.84 15.47
N LEU A 104 13.51 -15.58 15.24
CA LEU A 104 14.60 -16.36 15.84
C LEU A 104 14.91 -15.94 17.27
N ASP A 105 14.76 -14.66 17.60
CA ASP A 105 15.03 -14.10 18.93
C ASP A 105 13.81 -13.40 19.56
N GLY A 106 12.70 -13.31 18.83
CA GLY A 106 11.45 -12.70 19.28
C GLY A 106 11.51 -11.17 19.42
N LYS A 107 12.51 -10.50 18.83
CA LYS A 107 12.70 -9.06 18.95
C LYS A 107 12.32 -8.33 17.67
N ASP A 108 11.91 -7.09 17.83
CA ASP A 108 11.67 -6.17 16.71
C ASP A 108 12.95 -5.38 16.40
N TYR A 109 13.30 -5.26 15.12
CA TYR A 109 14.45 -4.51 14.64
C TYR A 109 14.03 -3.42 13.67
N LEU A 110 14.74 -2.31 13.70
CA LEU A 110 14.67 -1.27 12.67
C LEU A 110 15.52 -1.68 11.48
N ILE A 111 14.88 -1.81 10.32
CA ILE A 111 15.50 -2.14 9.05
C ILE A 111 15.47 -0.89 8.17
N SER A 112 16.63 -0.41 7.77
CA SER A 112 16.76 0.61 6.73
C SER A 112 16.73 -0.06 5.37
N TYR A 113 15.81 0.38 4.52
CA TYR A 113 15.69 -0.06 3.15
C TYR A 113 16.34 0.97 2.24
N ASN A 114 17.63 0.78 1.96
CA ASN A 114 18.34 1.62 1.02
C ASN A 114 18.20 1.01 -0.38
N ASP A 115 17.77 1.82 -1.33
CA ASP A 115 17.80 1.45 -2.72
C ASP A 115 19.23 1.47 -3.24
N CYS A 116 19.49 0.65 -4.26
CA CYS A 116 20.68 0.73 -5.08
C CYS A 116 20.29 1.35 -6.41
N CYS A 117 21.02 2.39 -6.79
CA CYS A 117 20.62 3.35 -7.79
C CYS A 117 21.62 3.39 -8.96
N GLY A 118 21.20 3.96 -10.10
CA GLY A 118 22.08 4.22 -11.24
C GLY A 118 22.14 3.11 -12.30
N LYS A 119 21.38 2.03 -12.14
CA LYS A 119 21.14 1.01 -13.17
C LYS A 119 19.65 0.73 -13.32
N THR A 120 19.25 0.27 -14.50
CA THR A 120 17.87 -0.17 -14.77
C THR A 120 17.44 -1.27 -13.82
N ALA A 121 16.13 -1.34 -13.52
CA ALA A 121 15.51 -2.35 -12.67
C ALA A 121 16.10 -3.77 -12.84
N CYS A 122 16.43 -4.41 -11.72
CA CYS A 122 17.04 -5.74 -11.70
C CYS A 122 16.11 -6.84 -12.25
N GLY A 123 14.81 -6.77 -11.98
CA GLY A 123 13.82 -7.71 -12.51
C GLY A 123 13.80 -9.10 -11.85
N LYS A 124 14.48 -9.29 -10.72
CA LYS A 124 14.54 -10.57 -9.98
C LYS A 124 14.07 -10.39 -8.54
N CYS A 125 13.43 -11.41 -7.98
CA CYS A 125 12.97 -11.43 -6.59
C CYS A 125 12.18 -10.16 -6.23
N MET A 126 11.12 -9.89 -6.99
CA MET A 126 10.18 -8.81 -6.67
C MET A 126 9.45 -9.18 -5.39
N CYS A 127 9.51 -8.32 -4.39
CA CYS A 127 8.77 -8.42 -3.15
C CYS A 127 8.03 -7.11 -2.88
N ALA A 128 6.78 -7.24 -2.42
CA ALA A 128 5.95 -6.12 -2.01
C ALA A 128 5.31 -6.46 -0.65
N ALA A 129 5.89 -5.91 0.41
CA ALA A 129 5.44 -6.09 1.78
C ALA A 129 5.22 -4.72 2.42
N ALA A 130 4.23 -4.63 3.31
CA ALA A 130 3.76 -3.37 3.88
C ALA A 130 3.52 -3.46 5.39
N GLU A 131 4.30 -4.29 6.09
CA GLU A 131 4.15 -4.42 7.54
C GLU A 131 4.55 -3.11 8.23
N ARG A 132 3.59 -2.49 8.93
CA ARG A 132 3.74 -1.19 9.60
C ARG A 132 4.08 -0.02 8.64
N GLU A 133 3.91 -0.19 7.33
CA GLU A 133 4.01 0.87 6.32
C GLU A 133 2.98 1.98 6.57
N ARG A 134 3.28 3.21 6.14
CA ARG A 134 2.38 4.36 6.30
C ARG A 134 2.36 5.21 5.04
N PRO A 135 1.23 5.88 4.72
CA PRO A 135 1.16 6.75 3.55
C PRO A 135 2.19 7.89 3.59
N GLY A 136 2.48 8.51 2.44
CA GLY A 136 3.54 9.50 2.26
C GLY A 136 3.55 10.73 3.19
N TYR A 137 2.47 11.03 3.92
CA TYR A 137 2.51 12.05 4.98
C TYR A 137 3.32 11.59 6.22
N GLN A 138 3.68 10.31 6.32
CA GLN A 138 4.69 9.74 7.21
C GLN A 138 5.85 9.17 6.39
N MET A 139 6.47 10.06 5.61
CA MET A 139 7.37 9.72 4.49
C MET A 139 8.40 8.62 4.79
N PHE A 140 9.13 8.67 5.91
CA PHE A 140 10.17 7.68 6.21
C PHE A 140 9.66 6.28 6.60
N LEU A 141 8.34 6.06 6.57
CA LEU A 141 7.68 4.77 6.73
C LEU A 141 6.91 4.36 5.45
N HIS A 142 7.02 5.15 4.38
CA HIS A 142 6.33 4.97 3.11
C HIS A 142 7.25 4.33 2.07
N ASN A 143 6.82 3.24 1.45
CA ASN A 143 7.64 2.48 0.51
C ASN A 143 7.20 2.59 -0.97
N ASP A 144 6.03 3.19 -1.26
CA ASP A 144 5.57 3.39 -2.66
C ASP A 144 6.25 4.58 -3.38
N VAL A 145 7.50 4.86 -3.05
CA VAL A 145 8.29 5.96 -3.64
C VAL A 145 9.69 5.49 -3.99
N ASN A 146 10.28 6.12 -4.99
CA ASN A 146 11.65 5.83 -5.39
C ASN A 146 12.65 6.53 -4.46
N TRP A 147 13.31 5.78 -3.57
CA TRP A 147 14.26 6.34 -2.61
C TRP A 147 15.63 6.66 -3.20
N CYS A 148 15.85 6.38 -4.48
CA CYS A 148 16.94 6.97 -5.26
C CYS A 148 16.72 8.46 -5.60
N MET A 149 15.60 9.08 -5.18
CA MET A 149 15.25 10.48 -5.49
C MET A 149 16.32 11.52 -5.12
N SER A 150 17.22 11.20 -4.19
CA SER A 150 18.30 12.09 -3.74
C SER A 150 19.69 11.67 -4.22
N ASN A 151 19.79 10.73 -5.15
CA ASN A 151 21.06 10.29 -5.73
C ASN A 151 21.37 11.03 -7.02
N GLU A 152 22.64 10.98 -7.46
CA GLU A 152 23.06 11.52 -8.76
C GLU A 152 22.24 10.95 -9.92
N SER A 153 21.88 9.67 -9.84
CA SER A 153 20.92 9.02 -10.73
C SER A 153 19.76 8.46 -9.90
N SER A 154 18.55 8.87 -10.27
CA SER A 154 17.31 8.41 -9.65
C SER A 154 16.81 7.07 -10.22
N ILE A 155 17.56 6.40 -11.08
CA ILE A 155 17.13 5.12 -11.65
C ILE A 155 17.24 4.02 -10.59
N PHE A 156 16.11 3.45 -10.20
CA PHE A 156 15.99 2.35 -9.25
C PHE A 156 16.46 1.01 -9.84
N HIS A 157 17.31 0.28 -9.11
CA HIS A 157 17.79 -1.06 -9.49
C HIS A 157 17.23 -2.17 -8.59
N CYS A 158 17.45 -2.09 -7.28
CA CYS A 158 17.05 -3.06 -6.25
C CYS A 158 17.10 -2.41 -4.86
N THR A 159 16.63 -3.10 -3.83
CA THR A 159 16.58 -2.63 -2.43
C THR A 159 17.37 -3.56 -1.50
N THR A 160 18.10 -2.96 -0.57
CA THR A 160 18.82 -3.65 0.53
C THR A 160 17.98 -3.64 1.81
N SER A 161 18.37 -4.41 2.83
CA SER A 161 17.67 -4.50 4.11
C SER A 161 18.67 -4.56 5.26
N VAL A 162 19.12 -3.37 5.66
CA VAL A 162 20.19 -3.16 6.63
C VAL A 162 19.61 -3.02 8.03
N ILE A 163 20.06 -3.83 8.99
CA ILE A 163 19.70 -3.61 10.40
C ILE A 163 20.37 -2.33 10.90
N VAL A 164 19.57 -1.38 11.37
CA VAL A 164 20.04 -0.17 12.05
C VAL A 164 20.20 -0.42 13.55
N GLY A 165 19.28 -1.17 14.14
CA GLY A 165 19.30 -1.50 15.56
C GLY A 165 18.03 -2.18 16.04
N MET A 166 17.96 -2.51 17.33
CA MET A 166 16.72 -3.01 17.95
C MET A 166 15.69 -1.88 18.06
N ALA A 167 14.43 -2.17 17.75
CA ALA A 167 13.35 -1.23 17.97
C ALA A 167 13.06 -1.10 19.47
N LYS A 168 12.68 0.11 19.91
CA LYS A 168 12.21 0.29 21.28
C LYS A 168 10.87 -0.43 21.45
N PRO A 169 10.66 -1.15 22.56
CA PRO A 169 9.36 -1.73 22.87
C PRO A 169 8.29 -0.64 22.86
N GLN A 170 7.26 -0.81 22.03
CA GLN A 170 6.06 0.01 22.12
C GLN A 170 5.38 -0.31 23.45
N PRO A 171 5.00 0.69 24.27
CA PRO A 171 4.16 0.45 25.42
C PRO A 171 2.88 -0.27 24.96
N LYS A 172 2.52 -1.39 25.59
CA LYS A 172 1.24 -2.04 25.30
C LYS A 172 0.14 -1.00 25.53
N ALA A 173 -0.64 -0.71 24.49
CA ALA A 173 -1.83 0.12 24.66
C ALA A 173 -2.70 -0.50 25.76
N PRO A 174 -3.24 0.29 26.70
CA PRO A 174 -4.12 -0.25 27.73
C PRO A 174 -5.26 -0.98 27.03
N ALA A 175 -5.56 -2.19 27.50
CA ALA A 175 -6.72 -2.94 27.03
C ALA A 175 -7.95 -2.02 27.19
N LYS A 176 -8.66 -1.80 26.08
CA LYS A 176 -9.89 -1.03 26.12
C LYS A 176 -10.86 -1.78 27.05
N PRO A 177 -11.49 -1.10 28.03
CA PRO A 177 -12.42 -1.75 28.96
C PRO A 177 -13.62 -2.38 28.23
#